data_AF-A0A3M1P969-F1
#
_entry.id   AF-A0A3M1P969-F1
#
_cell.length_a   1.000
_cell.length_b   1.000
_cell.length_c   1.000
_cell.angle_alpha   90.00
_cell.angle_beta   90.00
_cell.angle_gamma   90.00
#
_symmetry.space_group_name_H-M   'P 1'
#
loop_
_entity.id
_entity.type
_entity.pdbx_description
1 polymer ?
#
loop_
_entity_poly.entity_id
_entity_poly.type
_entity_poly.pdbx_seq_one_letter_code
_entity_poly.pdbx_strand_id
1 'polypeptide(L)' 'MREVETRFGKVRFKVTRLGEQVMNTVPEYEDCKRVAREFNLPLKQVLQELQSLV' A
#
# COMPACT_ATOMS: atom_id res chain seq x y z
N MET A 1 -10.25 -5.26 3.40
CA MET A 1 -8.95 -5.32 2.71
C MET A 1 -9.21 -5.18 1.22
N ARG A 2 -8.35 -4.48 0.47
CA ARG A 2 -8.42 -4.36 -0.99
C ARG A 2 -7.04 -4.61 -1.55
N GLU A 3 -6.92 -5.45 -2.56
CA GLU A 3 -5.67 -5.64 -3.29
C GLU A 3 -5.60 -4.63 -4.43
N VAL A 4 -4.44 -4.01 -4.60
CA VAL A 4 -4.17 -3.08 -5.70
C VAL A 4 -2.95 -3.60 -6.43
N GLU A 5 -3.06 -3.73 -7.75
CA GLU A 5 -1.92 -3.99 -8.60
C GLU A 5 -1.09 -2.72 -8.73
N THR A 6 0.16 -2.81 -8.30
CA THR A 6 1.12 -1.70 -8.32
C THR A 6 2.32 -2.13 -9.14
N ARG A 7 3.22 -1.19 -9.44
CA ARG A 7 4.49 -1.51 -10.14
C ARG A 7 5.38 -2.50 -9.39
N PHE A 8 5.12 -2.69 -8.09
CA PHE A 8 5.81 -3.62 -7.23
C PHE A 8 5.12 -5.00 -7.11
N GLY A 9 4.04 -5.19 -7.86
CA GLY A 9 3.15 -6.35 -7.75
C GLY A 9 1.88 -6.04 -6.96
N LYS A 10 1.15 -7.10 -6.58
CA LYS A 10 -0.06 -6.98 -5.76
C LYS A 10 0.30 -6.60 -4.33
N VAL A 11 -0.26 -5.49 -3.87
CA VAL A 11 -0.13 -4.98 -2.51
C VAL A 11 -1.51 -4.91 -1.88
N ARG A 12 -1.61 -5.38 -0.64
CA ARG A 12 -2.84 -5.29 0.16
C ARG A 12 -2.94 -3.91 0.81
N PHE A 13 -4.12 -3.31 0.71
CA PHE A 13 -4.49 -2.05 1.32
C PHE A 13 -5.62 -2.27 2.32
N LYS A 14 -5.43 -1.73 3.51
CA LYS A 14 -6.47 -1.62 4.51
C LYS A 14 -7.30 -0.38 4.21
N VAL A 15 -8.47 -0.61 3.62
CA VAL A 15 -9.48 0.40 3.38
C VAL A 15 -10.32 0.55 4.64
N THR A 16 -10.32 1.75 5.20
CA THR A 16 -11.17 2.12 6.35
C THR A 16 -12.29 3.00 5.82
N ARG A 17 -13.53 2.57 6.05
CA ARG A 17 -14.73 3.29 5.63
C ARG A 17 -15.43 3.81 6.88
N LEU A 18 -15.83 5.07 6.86
CA LEU A 18 -16.67 5.66 7.90
C LEU A 18 -18.02 5.99 7.28
N GLY A 19 -19.04 5.18 7.58
CA GLY A 19 -20.32 5.25 6.90
C GLY A 19 -20.18 4.96 5.40
N GLU A 20 -20.68 5.87 4.56
CA GLU A 20 -20.64 5.75 3.09
C GLU A 20 -19.33 6.27 2.46
N GLN A 21 -18.46 6.92 3.24
CA GLN A 21 -17.21 7.48 2.72
C GLN A 21 -16.00 6.61 3.04
N VAL A 22 -15.16 6.40 2.02
CA VAL A 22 -13.81 5.82 2.21
C VAL A 22 -12.94 6.90 2.83
N MET A 23 -12.56 6.72 4.09
CA MET A 23 -11.77 7.72 4.82
C MET A 23 -10.27 7.57 4.57
N ASN A 24 -9.77 6.33 4.64
CA ASN A 24 -8.33 6.13 4.60
C ASN A 24 -7.97 4.76 4.05
N THR A 25 -6.98 4.76 3.18
CA THR A 25 -6.47 3.61 2.43
C THR A 25 -4.99 3.49 2.76
N VAL A 26 -4.66 2.62 3.71
CA VAL A 26 -3.27 2.44 4.13
C VAL A 26 -2.71 1.13 3.58
N PRO A 27 -1.55 1.13 2.91
CA PRO A 27 -0.92 -0.10 2.45
C PRO A 27 -0.46 -0.95 3.64
N GLU A 28 -0.49 -2.27 3.47
CA GLU A 28 -0.09 -3.21 4.50
C GLU A 28 1.44 -3.17 4.68
N TYR A 29 1.88 -2.97 5.92
CA TYR A 29 3.30 -2.76 6.23
C TYR A 29 4.17 -3.97 5.83
N GLU A 30 3.67 -5.19 5.99
CA GLU A 30 4.39 -6.40 5.61
C GLU A 30 4.62 -6.49 4.11
N ASP A 31 3.61 -6.16 3.30
CA ASP A 31 3.74 -6.11 1.84
C ASP A 31 4.70 -4.99 1.42
N CYS A 32 4.62 -3.82 2.04
CA CYS A 32 5.60 -2.73 1.79
C CYS A 32 7.03 -3.17 2.10
N LYS A 33 7.23 -3.91 3.20
CA LYS A 33 8.54 -4.40 3.63
C LYS A 33 9.07 -5.51 2.72
N ARG A 34 8.19 -6.38 2.23
CA ARG A 34 8.53 -7.40 1.22
C ARG A 34 8.96 -6.73 -0.08
N VAL A 35 8.16 -5.81 -0.61
CA VAL A 35 8.46 -5.02 -1.80
C VAL A 35 9.79 -4.26 -1.66
N ALA A 36 10.00 -3.57 -0.54
CA ALA A 36 11.24 -2.85 -0.28
C ALA A 36 12.48 -3.76 -0.35
N ARG A 37 12.37 -5.01 0.13
CA ARG A 37 13.45 -6.00 0.04
C ARG A 37 13.63 -6.57 -1.35
N GLU A 38 12.54 -6.94 -2.02
CA GLU A 38 12.57 -7.52 -3.38
C GLU A 38 13.12 -6.53 -4.42
N PHE A 39 12.70 -5.27 -4.34
CA PHE A 39 13.12 -4.21 -5.26
C PHE A 39 14.35 -3.43 -4.78
N ASN A 40 14.89 -3.78 -3.61
CA ASN A 40 16.00 -3.07 -2.96
C ASN A 40 15.73 -1.56 -2.79
N LEU A 41 14.48 -1.19 -2.51
CA LEU A 41 14.03 0.19 -2.36
C LEU A 41 13.87 0.58 -0.90
N PRO A 42 14.12 1.85 -0.54
CA PRO A 42 13.81 2.34 0.80
C PRO A 42 12.32 2.19 1.11
N LEU A 43 12.00 1.62 2.27
CA LEU A 43 10.61 1.43 2.70
C LEU A 43 9.79 2.72 2.67
N LYS A 44 10.43 3.85 2.99
CA LYS A 44 9.82 5.18 2.92
C LYS A 44 9.35 5.53 1.50
N GLN A 45 10.16 5.21 0.48
CA GLN A 45 9.82 5.46 -0.92
C GLN A 45 8.66 4.57 -1.36
N VAL A 46 8.67 3.29 -0.98
CA VAL A 46 7.59 2.34 -1.25
C VAL A 46 6.28 2.83 -0.62
N LEU A 47 6.31 3.20 0.67
CA LEU A 47 5.14 3.73 1.37
C LEU A 47 4.59 5.00 0.72
N GLN A 48 5.45 5.95 0.36
CA GLN A 48 5.06 7.20 -0.27
C GLN A 48 4.37 6.98 -1.62
N GLU A 49 4.91 6.07 -2.43
CA GLU A 49 4.26 5.73 -3.70
C GLU A 49 2.94 5.01 -3.53
N LEU A 50 2.88 4.03 -2.62
CA LEU A 50 1.65 3.30 -2.37
C LEU A 50 0.54 4.22 -1.82
N GLN A 51 0.90 5.18 -0.97
CA GLN A 51 -0.02 6.22 -0.50
C GLN A 51 -0.49 7.17 -1.62
N SER A 52 0.32 7.36 -2.67
CA SER A 52 -0.06 8.23 -3.79
C SER A 52 -1.00 7.56 -4.80
N LEU A 53 -1.21 6.24 -4.70
CA LEU A 53 -2.08 5.47 -5.59
C LEU A 53 -3.54 5.40 -5.12
N VAL A 54 -3.85 5.95 -3.94
CA VAL A 54 -5.13 5.78 -3.26
C VAL A 54 -5.71 7.07 -2.71
#